data_AF-A0A6G3XM87-F1
#
_entry.id   AF-A0A6G3XM87-F1
#
_cell.length_a   1.000
_cell.length_b   1.000
_cell.length_c   1.000
_cell.angle_alpha   90.00
_cell.angle_beta   90.00
_cell.angle_gamma   90.00
#
_symmetry.space_group_name_H-M   'P 1'
#
loop_
_entity.id
_entity.type
_entity.pdbx_description
1 polymer ?
#
loop_
_entity_poly.entity_id
_entity_poly.type
_entity_poly.pdbx_seq_one_letter_code
_entity_poly.pdbx_strand_id
1 'polypeptide(L)' 'VPAPRDTGGEVIRVRRGMFGANNGGDTSGYGGLVRTVTLPGASSRPYGGWFDEVADELEGALEEQDLLPSNAIEKTVVD' A
#
# COMPACT_ATOMS: atom_id res chain seq x y z
N VAL A 1 -5.61 11.69 23.10
CA VAL A 1 -4.71 11.25 22.00
C VAL A 1 -5.54 11.02 20.75
N PRO A 2 -5.14 11.48 19.56
CA PRO A 2 -5.87 11.14 18.34
C PRO A 2 -5.70 9.63 18.10
N ALA A 3 -6.81 8.92 17.93
CA ALA A 3 -6.76 7.50 17.58
C ALA A 3 -6.12 7.31 16.19
N PRO A 4 -5.33 6.25 15.97
CA PRO A 4 -4.91 5.88 14.62
C PRO A 4 -6.16 5.70 13.76
N ARG A 5 -6.23 6.39 12.63
CA ARG A 5 -7.21 6.06 11.60
C ARG A 5 -6.82 4.70 11.07
N ASP A 6 -7.66 3.71 11.29
CA ASP A 6 -7.50 2.39 10.69
C ASP A 6 -7.75 2.52 9.18
N THR A 7 -6.72 2.93 8.44
CA THR A 7 -6.67 2.82 6.99
C THR A 7 -6.17 1.41 6.71
N GLY A 8 -7.10 0.45 6.58
CA GLY A 8 -6.89 -1.01 6.51
C GLY A 8 -5.94 -1.49 5.39
N GLY A 9 -4.69 -1.06 5.45
CA GLY A 9 -3.65 -1.26 4.47
C GLY A 9 -2.44 -1.90 5.11
N GLU A 10 -1.86 -2.88 4.43
CA GLU A 10 -0.69 -3.60 4.92
C GLU A 10 0.51 -2.66 5.04
N VAL A 11 1.18 -2.67 6.20
CA VAL A 11 2.37 -1.84 6.44
C VAL A 11 3.58 -2.45 5.73
N ILE A 12 3.91 -1.94 4.55
CA ILE A 12 5.06 -2.42 3.76
C ILE A 12 6.41 -1.86 4.23
N ARG A 13 6.40 -0.73 4.94
CA ARG A 13 7.63 -0.07 5.39
C ARG A 13 7.41 0.86 6.56
N VAL A 14 8.32 0.77 7.53
CA VAL A 14 8.44 1.74 8.62
C VAL A 14 9.70 2.58 8.36
N ARG A 15 9.55 3.88 8.06
CA ARG A 15 10.69 4.80 8.09
C ARG A 15 10.84 5.35 9.50
N ARG A 16 11.95 5.01 10.17
CA ARG A 16 12.42 5.71 11.37
C ARG A 16 13.28 6.90 10.94
N GLY A 17 13.02 8.07 11.52
CA GLY A 17 13.79 9.30 11.27
C GLY A 17 15.28 9.11 11.59
N MET A 18 16.14 9.82 10.84
CA MET A 18 17.60 9.65 10.81
C MET A 18 18.39 10.40 11.91
N PHE A 19 17.75 11.04 12.88
CA PHE A 19 18.45 11.94 13.80
C PHE A 19 18.34 11.51 15.26
N GLY A 20 19.32 10.72 15.69
CA GLY A 20 19.68 10.56 17.09
C GLY A 20 20.79 11.55 17.45
N ALA A 21 20.44 12.69 18.02
CA ALA A 21 21.43 13.52 18.71
C ALA A 21 21.76 12.82 20.04
N ASN A 22 22.94 12.23 20.14
CA ASN A 22 23.41 11.57 21.38
C ASN A 22 23.64 12.55 22.55
N ASN A 23 23.51 13.88 22.33
CA ASN A 23 23.84 14.90 23.33
C ASN A 23 22.95 16.17 23.22
N GLY A 24 21.65 16.02 23.49
CA GLY A 24 20.80 17.15 23.89
C GLY A 24 20.10 17.90 22.76
N GLY A 25 18.76 17.91 22.86
CA GLY A 25 17.91 18.86 22.15
C GLY A 25 17.38 18.38 20.80
N ASP A 26 16.31 17.57 20.80
CA ASP A 26 15.40 17.53 19.65
C ASP A 26 14.64 18.87 19.59
N THR A 27 15.16 19.82 18.83
CA THR A 27 14.52 21.14 18.62
C THR A 27 13.45 21.09 17.52
N SER A 28 13.16 19.92 16.96
CA SER A 28 12.20 19.76 15.87
C SER A 28 10.85 19.23 16.34
N GLY A 29 10.80 18.50 17.45
CA GLY A 29 9.60 17.77 17.90
C GLY A 29 9.31 16.53 17.06
N TYR A 30 10.23 16.12 16.17
CA TYR A 30 10.09 14.97 15.27
C TYR A 30 10.78 13.69 15.76
N GLY A 31 11.38 13.67 16.96
CA GLY A 31 12.09 12.51 17.53
C GLY A 31 11.27 11.23 17.71
N GLY A 32 9.93 11.31 17.52
CA GLY A 32 9.01 10.17 17.57
C GLY A 32 8.20 9.94 16.29
N LEU A 33 8.45 10.63 15.17
CA LEU A 33 7.64 10.44 13.96
C LEU A 33 7.96 9.12 13.26
N VAL A 34 7.24 8.08 13.69
CA VAL A 34 7.06 6.83 12.93
C VAL A 34 6.00 7.09 11.87
N ARG A 35 6.41 7.20 10.60
CA ARG A 35 5.47 7.22 9.47
C ARG A 35 5.35 5.81 8.91
N THR A 36 4.19 5.20 9.09
CA THR A 36 3.81 3.94 8.46
C THR A 36 3.46 4.21 6.99
N VAL A 37 4.11 3.52 6.07
CA VAL A 37 3.67 3.46 4.67
C VAL A 37 2.83 2.21 4.53
N THR A 38 1.54 2.39 4.27
CA THR A 38 0.57 1.32 4.07
C THR A 38 0.25 1.16 2.60
N LEU A 39 0.15 -0.07 2.09
CA LEU A 39 -0.51 -0.33 0.82
C LEU A 39 -2.01 -0.04 0.98
N PRO A 40 -2.66 0.78 0.13
CA PRO A 40 -4.11 1.01 0.19
C PRO A 40 -4.85 -0.32 0.07
N GLY A 41 -6.07 -0.43 0.62
CA GLY A 41 -6.93 -1.62 0.50
C GLY A 41 -7.18 -2.06 -0.95
N ALA A 42 -7.69 -3.28 -1.17
CA ALA A 42 -7.99 -3.74 -2.53
C ALA A 42 -9.08 -2.87 -3.15
N SER A 43 -8.86 -2.36 -4.35
CA SER A 43 -9.89 -1.63 -5.10
C SER A 43 -10.96 -2.62 -5.57
N SER A 44 -12.22 -2.19 -5.57
CA SER A 44 -13.33 -2.98 -6.13
C SER A 44 -13.52 -2.63 -7.60
N ARG A 45 -13.80 -3.63 -8.44
CA ARG A 45 -14.28 -3.40 -9.80
C ARG A 45 -15.66 -2.71 -9.80
N PRO A 46 -16.01 -1.91 -10.83
CA PRO A 46 -15.13 -1.48 -11.93
C PRO A 46 -14.08 -0.48 -11.45
N TYR A 47 -12.85 -0.62 -11.95
CA TYR A 47 -11.72 0.26 -11.64
C TYR A 47 -11.82 1.61 -12.35
N GLY A 48 -12.48 1.65 -13.51
CA GLY A 48 -12.75 2.83 -14.30
C GLY A 48 -11.75 3.05 -15.45
N GLY A 49 -12.27 3.54 -16.58
CA GLY A 49 -11.46 3.89 -17.75
C GLY A 49 -10.75 2.67 -18.36
N TRP A 50 -9.48 2.87 -18.76
CA TRP A 50 -8.65 1.82 -19.37
C TRP A 50 -8.14 0.77 -18.38
N PHE A 51 -8.31 0.99 -17.08
CA PHE A 51 -7.87 0.02 -16.06
C PHE A 51 -8.67 -1.28 -16.11
N ASP A 52 -9.96 -1.20 -16.41
CA ASP A 52 -10.79 -2.39 -16.54
C ASP A 52 -10.36 -3.24 -17.75
N GLU A 53 -10.08 -2.61 -18.89
CA GLU A 53 -9.58 -3.30 -20.10
C GLU A 53 -8.27 -4.04 -19.82
N VAL A 54 -7.30 -3.39 -19.18
CA VAL A 54 -6.02 -4.04 -18.85
C VAL A 54 -6.19 -5.14 -17.82
N ALA A 55 -7.07 -4.97 -16.84
CA ALA A 55 -7.34 -6.00 -15.86
C ALA A 55 -8.02 -7.21 -16.49
N ASP A 56 -8.93 -7.01 -17.46
CA ASP A 56 -9.62 -8.08 -18.18
C ASP A 56 -8.65 -8.85 -19.10
N GLU A 57 -7.81 -8.13 -19.86
CA GLU A 57 -6.79 -8.75 -20.73
C GLU A 57 -5.75 -9.53 -19.92
N LEU A 58 -5.33 -9.01 -18.76
CA LEU A 58 -4.40 -9.72 -17.89
C LEU A 58 -5.01 -10.99 -17.29
N GLU A 59 -6.26 -10.92 -16.81
CA GLU A 59 -6.97 -12.09 -16.29
C GLU A 59 -7.17 -13.14 -17.39
N GLY A 60 -7.56 -12.73 -18.60
CA GLY A 60 -7.68 -13.62 -19.77
C GLY A 60 -6.35 -14.30 -20.14
N ALA A 61 -5.26 -13.54 -20.19
CA ALA A 61 -3.93 -14.09 -20.51
C ALA A 61 -3.42 -15.10 -19.47
N LEU A 62 -3.84 -14.98 -18.21
CA LEU A 62 -3.55 -15.97 -17.16
C LEU A 62 -4.38 -17.24 -17.37
N GLU A 63 -5.67 -17.09 -17.65
CA GLU A 63 -6.56 -18.23 -17.94
C GLU A 63 -6.10 -19.02 -19.16
N GLU A 64 -5.64 -18.35 -20.23
CA GLU A 64 -5.05 -19.00 -21.41
C GLU A 64 -3.82 -19.86 -21.12
N GLN A 65 -3.14 -19.59 -20.00
CA GLN A 65 -1.97 -20.36 -19.52
C GLN A 65 -2.34 -21.39 -18.45
N ASP A 66 -3.63 -21.70 -18.28
CA ASP A 66 -4.17 -22.56 -17.21
C ASP A 66 -3.84 -22.04 -15.79
N LEU A 67 -3.67 -20.72 -15.64
CA LEU A 67 -3.46 -20.07 -14.35
C LEU A 67 -4.74 -19.40 -13.89
N LEU A 68 -5.24 -19.80 -12.70
CA LEU A 68 -6.33 -19.09 -12.05
C LEU A 68 -5.86 -17.69 -11.62
N PRO A 69 -6.51 -16.59 -12.07
CA PRO A 69 -6.06 -15.25 -11.74
C PRO A 69 -5.94 -14.98 -10.23
N SER A 70 -6.84 -15.56 -9.44
CA SER A 70 -6.83 -15.46 -7.97
C SER A 70 -5.60 -16.08 -7.30
N ASN A 71 -4.87 -16.96 -7.99
CA ASN A 71 -3.62 -17.53 -7.46
C ASN A 71 -2.40 -16.66 -7.81
N ALA A 72 -2.49 -15.81 -8.82
CA ALA A 72 -1.38 -14.99 -9.31
C ALA A 72 -1.50 -13.52 -8.90
N ILE A 73 -2.73 -13.03 -8.73
CA ILE A 73 -3.05 -11.65 -8.39
C ILE A 73 -3.57 -11.62 -6.95
N GLU A 74 -2.72 -11.18 -6.04
CA GLU A 74 -3.11 -11.02 -4.63
C GLU A 74 -4.10 -9.87 -4.46
N LYS A 75 -3.89 -8.76 -5.18
CA LYS A 75 -4.68 -7.54 -5.03
C LYS A 75 -4.43 -6.51 -6.13
N THR A 76 -5.49 -5.80 -6.50
CA THR A 76 -5.44 -4.61 -7.38
C THR A 76 -5.65 -3.34 -6.57
N VAL A 77 -4.92 -2.28 -6.90
CA VAL A 77 -5.01 -0.97 -6.24
C VAL A 77 -5.03 0.14 -7.29
N VAL A 78 -5.98 1.07 -7.13
CA VAL A 78 -6.14 2.31 -7.91
C VAL A 78 -6.37 3.46 -6.93
N ASP A 79 -5.59 4.56 -7.05
CA ASP A 79 -5.64 5.78 -6.24
C ASP A 79 -5.42 7.02 -7.14
#